data_AF-A7EQX7-F1
#
_entry.id   AF-A7EQX7-F1
#
_cell.length_a   1.000
_cell.length_b   1.000
_cell.length_c   1.000
_cell.angle_alpha   90.00
_cell.angle_beta   90.00
_cell.angle_gamma   90.00
#
_symmetry.space_group_name_H-M   'P 1'
#
loop_
_entity.id
_entity.type
_entity.pdbx_description
1 polymer ?
#
loop_
_entity_poly.entity_id
_entity_poly.type
_entity_poly.pdbx_seq_one_letter_code
_entity_poly.pdbx_strand_id
1 'polypeptide(L)'
;MKTNSPVRPPRSTLTRIETFTHLSLTILCISLLLKTLSRENGEPLIASLAFSGIAFSSTYSMIRWLGPTFLRAGLKGRDLSKRDRREVPETMGAICAVVYLLVVIVFIPFPFYKDIVAATSGGGNRDVVREMEMEVRDVVQNGRFLHRFPHSKLASYLSAVLSLQSVVILGIGDDLFDIRWRHKFFIPAIASIPILIVYFVDFGVTQIVVPIPLQPYLGELFQLGPLYYIYMAGIAIFCPNSINILAGINGIEVSQSLVIALLLVLNDTLYLLTPYPHPATDSHLFSLYMLLPFIGVSLALLSHNWYPSSVFVGDTYCYFAGMVFAICGILGHFSKTLLLLLIPQTFNFLYSTPQLFHLIPCPRHRLPRYNSQTNLLEPSITPWPQPPKPHQAALLHLLHKLHLLSLTLNNEGKIIESSNFTLLNLWLVWFGPRREDRLALEILAMQTICGLFGLFHSHWISISITNCTPSS
;
A
#
# COMPACT_ATOMS: atom_id res chain seq x y z
N MET A 1 0.82 -7.73 -41.88
CA MET A 1 0.44 -6.33 -41.55
C MET A 1 -0.96 -6.35 -40.95
N LYS A 2 -1.10 -6.39 -39.61
CA LYS A 2 -2.37 -6.06 -38.95
C LYS A 2 -2.38 -4.57 -38.72
N THR A 3 -3.36 -3.89 -39.30
CA THR A 3 -3.61 -2.46 -39.12
C THR A 3 -3.92 -2.20 -37.64
N ASN A 4 -3.02 -1.52 -36.94
CA ASN A 4 -3.31 -1.00 -35.61
C ASN A 4 -4.40 0.05 -35.77
N SER A 5 -5.59 -0.23 -35.23
CA SER A 5 -6.64 0.76 -35.06
C SER A 5 -6.10 1.93 -34.23
N PRO A 6 -6.42 3.19 -34.58
CA PRO A 6 -6.02 4.33 -33.77
C PRO A 6 -6.73 4.19 -32.41
N VAL A 7 -5.94 4.06 -31.35
CA VAL A 7 -6.44 3.96 -29.98
C VAL A 7 -7.08 5.31 -29.63
N ARG A 8 -8.41 5.31 -29.47
CA ARG A 8 -9.21 6.54 -29.25
C ARG A 8 -8.72 7.31 -28.01
N PRO A 9 -8.82 8.66 -28.01
CA PRO A 9 -8.49 9.47 -26.83
C PRO A 9 -9.32 9.03 -25.62
N PRO A 10 -8.81 9.23 -24.39
CA PRO A 10 -9.53 8.87 -23.18
C PRO A 10 -10.88 9.57 -23.18
N ARG A 11 -11.97 8.78 -23.09
CA ARG A 11 -13.33 9.30 -23.06
C ARG A 11 -13.52 10.09 -21.77
N SER A 12 -13.96 11.33 -21.88
CA SER A 12 -14.30 12.21 -20.74
C SER A 12 -15.65 11.89 -20.12
N THR A 13 -16.47 11.08 -20.81
CA THR A 13 -17.82 10.72 -20.39
C THR A 13 -17.93 9.22 -20.18
N LEU A 14 -18.73 8.83 -19.19
CA LEU A 14 -19.14 7.44 -19.01
C LEU A 14 -20.05 7.02 -20.16
N THR A 15 -19.90 5.78 -20.61
CA THR A 15 -20.87 5.11 -21.47
C THR A 15 -22.17 4.85 -20.71
N ARG A 16 -23.27 4.58 -21.43
CA ARG A 16 -24.55 4.22 -20.80
C ARG A 16 -24.39 3.00 -19.89
N ILE A 17 -23.65 1.98 -20.34
CA ILE A 17 -23.39 0.77 -19.56
C ILE A 17 -22.63 1.11 -18.29
N GLU A 18 -21.49 1.80 -18.38
CA GLU A 18 -20.72 2.22 -17.19
C GLU A 18 -21.60 3.04 -16.23
N THR A 19 -22.40 3.97 -16.76
CA THR A 19 -23.31 4.80 -15.95
C THR A 19 -24.32 3.95 -15.17
N PHE A 20 -25.01 3.02 -15.84
CA PHE A 20 -25.98 2.13 -15.18
C PHE A 20 -25.31 1.15 -14.21
N THR A 21 -24.12 0.65 -14.52
CA THR A 21 -23.36 -0.24 -13.63
C THR A 21 -22.96 0.48 -12.36
N HIS A 22 -22.35 1.67 -12.45
CA HIS A 22 -21.92 2.43 -11.29
C HIS A 22 -23.09 2.97 -10.47
N LEU A 23 -24.19 3.38 -11.13
CA LEU A 23 -25.41 3.79 -10.44
C LEU A 23 -26.04 2.63 -9.67
N SER A 24 -26.20 1.47 -10.32
CA SER A 24 -26.74 0.25 -9.67
C SER A 24 -25.88 -0.18 -8.47
N LEU A 25 -24.56 -0.19 -8.63
CA LEU A 25 -23.63 -0.53 -7.55
C LEU A 25 -23.75 0.47 -6.38
N THR A 26 -23.82 1.77 -6.69
CA THR A 26 -23.96 2.82 -5.66
C THR A 26 -25.29 2.69 -4.91
N ILE A 27 -26.40 2.45 -5.60
CA ILE A 27 -27.72 2.23 -4.98
C ILE A 27 -27.70 0.98 -4.08
N LEU A 28 -27.09 -0.11 -4.55
CA LEU A 28 -26.94 -1.34 -3.76
C LEU A 28 -26.15 -1.07 -2.47
N CYS A 29 -25.01 -0.40 -2.57
CA CYS A 29 -24.19 -0.06 -1.41
C CYS A 29 -24.90 0.89 -0.44
N ILE A 30 -25.61 1.92 -0.93
CA ILE A 30 -26.42 2.80 -0.07
C ILE A 30 -27.51 2.00 0.64
N SER A 31 -28.18 1.09 -0.08
CA SER A 31 -29.21 0.22 0.51
C SER A 31 -28.64 -0.69 1.61
N LEU A 32 -27.43 -1.22 1.39
CA LEU A 32 -26.70 -1.98 2.41
C LEU A 32 -26.35 -1.11 3.63
N LEU A 33 -25.89 0.13 3.43
CA LEU A 33 -25.60 1.06 4.52
C LEU A 33 -26.85 1.39 5.35
N LEU A 34 -27.97 1.69 4.68
CA LEU A 34 -29.24 1.93 5.38
C LEU A 34 -29.66 0.70 6.19
N LYS A 35 -29.51 -0.51 5.62
CA LYS A 35 -29.77 -1.76 6.32
C LYS A 35 -28.86 -1.97 7.53
N THR A 36 -27.57 -1.63 7.44
CA THR A 36 -26.64 -1.73 8.59
C THR A 36 -27.02 -0.77 9.72
N LEU A 37 -27.47 0.45 9.40
CA LEU A 37 -27.94 1.41 10.40
C LEU A 37 -29.26 0.99 11.07
N SER A 38 -30.10 0.22 10.37
CA SER A 38 -31.32 -0.35 10.93
C SER A 38 -31.09 -1.58 11.82
N ARG A 39 -29.88 -2.16 11.83
CA ARG A 39 -29.54 -3.30 12.69
C ARG A 39 -28.99 -2.80 14.03
N GLU A 40 -29.36 -3.47 15.12
CA GLU A 40 -28.93 -3.10 16.49
C GLU A 40 -27.41 -3.09 16.68
N ASN A 41 -26.67 -3.91 15.92
CA ASN A 41 -25.22 -4.05 16.05
C ASN A 41 -24.39 -3.15 15.11
N GLY A 42 -25.00 -2.41 14.17
CA GLY A 42 -24.29 -1.51 13.23
C GLY A 42 -23.33 -2.17 12.22
N GLU A 43 -22.98 -3.45 12.40
CA GLU A 43 -22.12 -4.30 11.56
C GLU A 43 -21.06 -3.52 10.73
N PRO A 44 -20.03 -2.94 11.38
CA PRO A 44 -19.13 -1.98 10.73
C PRO A 44 -18.35 -2.57 9.55
N LEU A 45 -18.09 -3.89 9.55
CA LEU A 45 -17.43 -4.56 8.43
C LEU A 45 -18.29 -4.53 7.15
N ILE A 46 -19.60 -4.74 7.27
CA ILE A 46 -20.53 -4.67 6.12
C ILE A 46 -20.63 -3.24 5.63
N ALA A 47 -20.67 -2.27 6.56
CA ALA A 47 -20.64 -0.86 6.19
C ALA A 47 -19.36 -0.52 5.42
N SER A 48 -18.19 -0.94 5.90
CA SER A 48 -16.91 -0.72 5.21
C SER A 48 -16.89 -1.35 3.81
N LEU A 49 -17.44 -2.56 3.65
CA LEU A 49 -17.59 -3.20 2.33
C LEU A 49 -18.52 -2.40 1.39
N ALA A 50 -19.64 -1.89 1.90
CA ALA A 50 -20.53 -1.03 1.13
C ALA A 50 -19.86 0.28 0.72
N PHE A 51 -19.11 0.91 1.65
CA PHE A 51 -18.29 2.08 1.36
C PHE A 51 -17.21 1.80 0.30
N SER A 52 -16.60 0.61 0.29
CA SER A 52 -15.67 0.20 -0.77
C SER A 52 -16.31 0.21 -2.17
N GLY A 53 -17.54 -0.28 -2.31
CA GLY A 53 -18.28 -0.23 -3.57
C GLY A 53 -18.64 1.20 -4.01
N ILE A 54 -19.00 2.08 -3.07
CA ILE A 54 -19.21 3.51 -3.34
C ILE A 54 -17.89 4.17 -3.76
N ALA A 55 -16.79 3.85 -3.08
CA ALA A 55 -15.47 4.38 -3.35
C ALA A 55 -14.98 3.98 -4.76
N PHE A 56 -15.22 2.72 -5.16
CA PHE A 56 -14.94 2.23 -6.51
C PHE A 56 -15.73 3.03 -7.57
N SER A 57 -17.06 3.11 -7.45
CA SER A 57 -17.90 3.82 -8.42
C SER A 57 -17.56 5.30 -8.53
N SER A 58 -17.32 5.95 -7.39
CA SER A 58 -16.97 7.38 -7.33
C SER A 58 -15.61 7.63 -7.97
N THR A 59 -14.59 6.86 -7.59
CA THR A 59 -13.23 7.01 -8.14
C THR A 59 -13.20 6.76 -9.64
N TYR A 60 -13.87 5.70 -10.11
CA TYR A 60 -13.91 5.37 -11.54
C TYR A 60 -14.52 6.51 -12.35
N SER A 61 -15.63 7.06 -11.88
CA SER A 61 -16.36 8.15 -12.52
C SER A 61 -15.55 9.45 -12.50
N MET A 62 -14.96 9.79 -11.35
CA MET A 62 -14.17 11.01 -11.19
C MET A 62 -12.91 11.01 -12.05
N ILE A 63 -12.21 9.89 -12.19
CA ILE A 63 -11.03 9.78 -13.08
C ILE A 63 -11.43 10.10 -14.53
N ARG A 64 -12.56 9.56 -15.01
CA ARG A 64 -13.09 9.85 -16.36
C ARG A 64 -13.42 11.33 -16.54
N TRP A 65 -14.11 11.93 -15.57
CA TRP A 65 -14.59 13.31 -15.65
C TRP A 65 -13.47 14.34 -15.49
N LEU A 66 -12.50 14.07 -14.62
CA LEU A 66 -11.43 15.02 -14.28
C LEU A 66 -10.17 14.85 -15.13
N GLY A 67 -9.99 13.70 -15.81
CA GLY A 67 -8.86 13.45 -16.72
C GLY A 67 -8.54 14.60 -17.68
N PRO A 68 -9.52 15.13 -18.44
CA PRO A 68 -9.30 16.27 -19.33
C PRO A 68 -8.91 17.57 -18.62
N THR A 69 -9.33 17.75 -17.37
CA THR A 69 -8.98 18.92 -16.57
C THR A 69 -7.51 18.88 -16.14
N PHE A 70 -7.02 17.71 -15.72
CA PHE A 70 -5.59 17.51 -15.40
C PHE A 70 -4.70 17.73 -16.64
N LEU A 71 -5.12 17.22 -17.81
CA LEU A 71 -4.43 17.50 -19.08
C LEU A 71 -4.37 19.00 -19.38
N ARG A 72 -5.48 19.73 -19.20
CA ARG A 72 -5.54 21.19 -19.41
C ARG A 72 -4.69 21.96 -18.39
N ALA A 73 -4.56 21.46 -17.17
CA ALA A 73 -3.71 22.04 -16.13
C ALA A 73 -2.21 21.73 -16.33
N GLY A 74 -1.85 20.94 -17.34
CA GLY A 74 -0.46 20.55 -17.63
C GLY A 74 0.02 19.32 -16.84
N LEU A 75 -0.85 18.67 -16.07
CA LEU A 75 -0.56 17.43 -15.34
C LEU A 75 -0.71 16.24 -16.29
N LYS A 76 0.35 15.98 -17.04
CA LYS A 76 0.36 14.99 -18.12
C LYS A 76 1.74 14.36 -18.30
N GLY A 77 1.73 13.05 -18.58
CA GLY A 77 2.94 12.26 -18.82
C GLY A 77 2.88 11.55 -20.17
N ARG A 78 4.05 11.25 -20.75
CA ARG A 78 4.16 10.46 -21.98
C ARG A 78 4.47 9.01 -21.64
N ASP A 79 3.74 8.08 -22.26
CA ASP A 79 4.06 6.66 -22.13
C ASP A 79 5.34 6.32 -22.92
N LEU A 80 6.46 6.22 -22.18
CA LEU A 80 7.78 5.92 -22.72
C LEU A 80 7.88 4.48 -23.25
N SER A 81 6.96 3.61 -22.84
CA SER A 81 6.89 2.19 -23.20
C SER A 81 6.03 1.92 -24.44
N LYS A 82 5.70 2.98 -25.21
CA LYS A 82 4.89 2.90 -26.43
C LYS A 82 5.53 3.62 -27.60
N ARG A 83 5.17 3.18 -28.81
CA ARG A 83 5.55 3.84 -30.06
C ARG A 83 4.87 5.20 -30.26
N ASP A 84 3.60 5.31 -29.88
CA ASP A 84 2.77 6.50 -30.07
C ASP A 84 3.13 7.65 -29.09
N ARG A 85 3.73 7.32 -27.93
CA ARG A 85 4.15 8.27 -26.88
C ARG A 85 3.10 9.37 -26.56
N ARG A 86 1.82 9.01 -26.63
CA ARG A 86 0.70 9.90 -26.35
C ARG A 86 0.79 10.45 -24.93
N GLU A 87 0.34 11.68 -24.75
CA GLU A 87 0.19 12.30 -23.44
C GLU A 87 -1.10 11.81 -22.78
N VAL A 88 -0.97 11.29 -21.57
CA VAL A 88 -2.10 10.85 -20.74
C VAL A 88 -2.12 11.69 -19.45
N PRO A 89 -3.30 11.85 -18.83
CA PRO A 89 -3.39 12.55 -17.56
C PRO A 89 -2.49 11.90 -16.50
N GLU A 90 -1.77 12.71 -15.74
CA GLU A 90 -0.90 12.27 -14.64
C GLU A 90 -1.52 12.63 -13.28
N THR A 91 -0.96 12.12 -12.19
CA THR A 91 -1.42 12.43 -10.81
C THR A 91 -2.87 11.96 -10.53
N MET A 92 -3.37 10.95 -11.24
CA MET A 92 -4.72 10.40 -10.98
C MET A 92 -4.83 9.66 -9.65
N GLY A 93 -3.70 9.33 -9.03
CA GLY A 93 -3.61 8.89 -7.64
C GLY A 93 -4.21 9.88 -6.65
N ALA A 94 -4.19 11.19 -6.95
CA ALA A 94 -4.79 12.21 -6.10
C ALA A 94 -6.32 12.04 -5.99
N ILE A 95 -7.00 11.72 -7.09
CA ILE A 95 -8.46 11.47 -7.07
C ILE A 95 -8.75 10.24 -6.21
N CYS A 96 -8.00 9.17 -6.42
CA CYS A 96 -8.10 7.93 -5.65
C CYS A 96 -7.94 8.18 -4.14
N ALA A 97 -6.90 8.92 -3.74
CA ALA A 97 -6.62 9.25 -2.36
C ALA A 97 -7.68 10.17 -1.72
N VAL A 98 -8.17 11.17 -2.44
CA VAL A 98 -9.22 12.08 -1.94
C VAL A 98 -10.54 11.34 -1.73
N VAL A 99 -10.96 10.50 -2.69
CA VAL A 99 -12.17 9.68 -2.52
C VAL A 99 -12.03 8.75 -1.32
N TYR A 100 -10.87 8.10 -1.18
CA TYR A 100 -10.60 7.24 -0.02
C TYR A 100 -10.71 7.99 1.31
N LEU A 101 -10.07 9.16 1.41
CA LEU A 101 -10.10 9.99 2.62
C LEU A 101 -11.54 10.37 3.00
N LEU A 102 -12.34 10.84 2.03
CA LEU A 102 -13.74 11.19 2.26
C LEU A 102 -14.55 9.98 2.74
N VAL A 103 -14.35 8.82 2.12
CA VAL A 103 -15.04 7.58 2.48
C VAL A 103 -14.67 7.14 3.90
N VAL A 104 -13.38 7.14 4.25
CA VAL A 104 -12.93 6.75 5.60
C VAL A 104 -13.44 7.73 6.66
N ILE A 105 -13.46 9.04 6.38
CA ILE A 105 -14.01 10.05 7.29
C ILE A 105 -15.49 9.79 7.56
N VAL A 106 -16.28 9.55 6.51
CA VAL A 106 -17.72 9.26 6.63
C VAL A 106 -17.95 7.91 7.33
N PHE A 107 -17.02 6.97 7.23
CA PHE A 107 -17.08 5.67 7.89
C PHE A 107 -16.80 5.71 9.39
N ILE A 108 -16.08 6.71 9.92
CA ILE A 108 -15.67 6.79 11.35
C ILE A 108 -16.82 6.50 12.33
N PRO A 109 -18.05 7.01 12.18
CA PRO A 109 -19.11 6.76 13.16
C PRO A 109 -19.56 5.30 13.24
N PHE A 110 -19.33 4.47 12.22
CA PHE A 110 -19.88 3.11 12.14
C PHE A 110 -19.27 2.15 13.17
N PRO A 111 -17.92 2.06 13.33
CA PRO A 111 -17.30 1.29 14.41
C PRO A 111 -17.77 1.69 15.82
N PHE A 112 -18.20 2.93 16.01
CA PHE A 112 -18.62 3.48 17.30
C PHE A 112 -20.14 3.61 17.43
N TYR A 113 -20.92 3.00 16.53
CA TYR A 113 -22.37 3.20 16.49
C TYR A 113 -23.04 2.88 17.84
N LYS A 114 -22.69 1.74 18.44
CA LYS A 114 -23.20 1.35 19.77
C LYS A 114 -22.85 2.38 20.85
N ASP A 115 -21.60 2.85 20.85
CA ASP A 115 -21.11 3.82 21.84
C ASP A 115 -21.79 5.18 21.69
N ILE A 116 -22.02 5.63 20.46
CA ILE A 116 -22.71 6.88 20.14
C ILE A 116 -24.18 6.78 20.56
N VAL A 117 -24.86 5.69 20.22
CA VAL A 117 -26.25 5.46 20.63
C VAL A 117 -26.35 5.42 22.15
N ALA A 118 -25.47 4.68 22.84
CA ALA A 118 -25.46 4.62 24.31
C ALA A 118 -25.24 6.00 24.96
N ALA A 119 -24.33 6.82 24.39
CA ALA A 119 -24.05 8.17 24.90
C ALA A 119 -25.17 9.18 24.64
N THR A 120 -25.93 9.04 23.55
CA THR A 120 -26.97 10.00 23.13
C THR A 120 -28.39 9.61 23.56
N SER A 121 -28.66 8.33 23.85
CA SER A 121 -29.99 7.80 24.17
C SER A 121 -30.48 8.06 25.61
N GLY A 122 -29.74 8.84 26.40
CA GLY A 122 -30.17 9.36 27.71
C GLY A 122 -30.98 8.37 28.56
N GLY A 123 -30.40 7.24 28.99
CA GLY A 123 -31.00 6.33 29.98
C GLY A 123 -32.36 5.70 29.64
N GLY A 124 -32.88 5.83 28.42
CA GLY A 124 -34.25 5.41 28.06
C GLY A 124 -34.38 4.12 27.25
N ASN A 125 -33.36 3.71 26.50
CA ASN A 125 -33.44 2.53 25.64
C ASN A 125 -32.95 1.28 26.39
N ARG A 126 -33.86 0.65 27.13
CA ARG A 126 -33.57 -0.50 28.03
C ARG A 126 -32.95 -1.71 27.34
N ASP A 127 -33.20 -1.90 26.05
CA ASP A 127 -32.79 -3.12 25.35
C ASP A 127 -31.29 -3.13 24.99
N VAL A 128 -30.72 -1.99 24.59
CA VAL A 128 -29.27 -1.85 24.33
C VAL A 128 -28.45 -1.93 25.62
N VAL A 129 -28.98 -1.38 26.71
CA VAL A 129 -28.35 -1.45 28.04
C VAL A 129 -28.34 -2.89 28.56
N ARG A 130 -29.40 -3.67 28.29
CA ARG A 130 -29.56 -5.05 28.79
C ARG A 130 -28.67 -6.09 28.09
N GLU A 131 -28.32 -5.89 26.81
CA GLU A 131 -27.36 -6.77 26.13
C GLU A 131 -25.91 -6.44 26.52
N MET A 132 -25.56 -5.15 26.70
CA MET A 132 -24.26 -4.79 27.29
C MET A 132 -24.11 -5.28 28.73
N GLU A 133 -25.20 -5.31 29.51
CA GLU A 133 -25.21 -5.95 30.83
C GLU A 133 -24.90 -7.45 30.78
N MET A 134 -25.11 -8.14 29.64
CA MET A 134 -24.70 -9.55 29.48
C MET A 134 -23.25 -9.69 29.01
N GLU A 135 -22.75 -8.81 28.14
CA GLU A 135 -21.36 -8.85 27.66
C GLU A 135 -20.34 -8.36 28.72
N VAL A 136 -20.77 -7.49 29.63
CA VAL A 136 -19.94 -6.92 30.72
C VAL A 136 -20.08 -7.69 32.05
N ARG A 137 -21.00 -8.66 32.13
CA ARG A 137 -21.29 -9.41 33.38
C ARG A 137 -20.14 -10.27 33.91
N ASP A 138 -19.08 -10.45 33.14
CA ASP A 138 -17.85 -11.12 33.61
C ASP A 138 -16.91 -10.18 34.40
N VAL A 139 -17.23 -8.88 34.55
CA VAL A 139 -16.40 -7.94 35.34
C VAL A 139 -17.26 -7.11 36.32
N VAL A 140 -17.49 -7.72 37.49
CA VAL A 140 -17.67 -7.10 38.82
C VAL A 140 -18.94 -6.26 39.09
N GLN A 141 -19.64 -6.68 40.16
CA GLN A 141 -20.66 -5.95 40.90
C GLN A 141 -20.13 -4.61 41.45
N ASN A 142 -20.74 -3.48 41.05
CA ASN A 142 -21.20 -2.37 41.93
C ASN A 142 -21.36 -1.05 41.15
N GLY A 143 -22.55 -0.43 41.26
CA GLY A 143 -22.78 0.99 40.95
C GLY A 143 -23.20 1.32 39.53
N ARG A 144 -24.00 2.39 39.36
CA ARG A 144 -24.51 2.92 38.08
C ARG A 144 -23.40 2.96 37.01
N PHE A 145 -23.53 2.11 35.99
CA PHE A 145 -22.63 2.10 34.83
C PHE A 145 -22.80 3.40 34.04
N LEU A 146 -21.79 4.28 34.12
CA LEU A 146 -21.65 5.40 33.20
C LEU A 146 -20.90 4.87 31.98
N HIS A 147 -21.61 4.65 30.87
CA HIS A 147 -21.00 4.21 29.62
C HIS A 147 -19.90 5.20 29.20
N ARG A 148 -18.64 4.75 29.17
CA ARG A 148 -17.50 5.59 28.79
C ARG A 148 -17.17 5.36 27.32
N PHE A 149 -17.31 6.43 26.52
CA PHE A 149 -16.99 6.38 25.09
C PHE A 149 -15.51 5.99 24.86
N PRO A 150 -15.20 5.08 23.90
CA PRO A 150 -13.86 4.55 23.69
C PRO A 150 -12.96 5.55 22.92
N HIS A 151 -12.51 6.58 23.63
CA HIS A 151 -11.71 7.67 23.04
C HIS A 151 -10.35 7.23 22.46
N SER A 152 -9.69 6.21 23.03
CA SER A 152 -8.41 5.69 22.51
C SER A 152 -8.58 5.03 21.14
N LYS A 153 -9.62 4.19 20.98
CA LYS A 153 -9.99 3.63 19.68
C LYS A 153 -10.27 4.74 18.68
N LEU A 154 -11.07 5.75 19.04
CA LEU A 154 -11.36 6.89 18.16
C LEU A 154 -10.08 7.66 17.79
N ALA A 155 -9.14 7.87 18.73
CA ALA A 155 -7.87 8.53 18.47
C ALA A 155 -7.01 7.78 17.44
N SER A 156 -7.06 6.44 17.43
CA SER A 156 -6.40 5.61 16.41
C SER A 156 -6.96 5.86 15.00
N TYR A 157 -8.28 5.95 14.82
CA TYR A 157 -8.89 6.30 13.53
C TYR A 157 -8.56 7.74 13.10
N LEU A 158 -8.67 8.71 14.02
CA LEU A 158 -8.42 10.10 13.71
C LEU A 158 -6.95 10.38 13.37
N SER A 159 -6.01 9.76 14.10
CA SER A 159 -4.57 9.90 13.81
C SER A 159 -4.18 9.23 12.49
N ALA A 160 -4.79 8.09 12.15
CA ALA A 160 -4.63 7.45 10.85
C ALA A 160 -5.10 8.38 9.72
N VAL A 161 -6.30 8.96 9.83
CA VAL A 161 -6.84 9.91 8.84
C VAL A 161 -5.97 11.16 8.75
N LEU A 162 -5.53 11.74 9.86
CA LEU A 162 -4.68 12.92 9.87
C LEU A 162 -3.31 12.65 9.19
N SER A 163 -2.75 11.46 9.43
CA SER A 163 -1.49 11.05 8.80
C SER A 163 -1.66 10.83 7.30
N LEU A 164 -2.77 10.22 6.88
CA LEU A 164 -3.11 10.05 5.46
C LEU A 164 -3.37 11.38 4.76
N GLN A 165 -4.10 12.30 5.38
CA GLN A 165 -4.30 13.64 4.83
C GLN A 165 -2.96 14.35 4.64
N SER A 166 -2.08 14.28 5.63
CA SER A 166 -0.75 14.88 5.56
C SER A 166 0.09 14.32 4.41
N VAL A 167 0.13 12.98 4.26
CA VAL A 167 0.92 12.37 3.17
C VAL A 167 0.32 12.63 1.80
N VAL A 168 -1.02 12.69 1.69
CA VAL A 168 -1.71 12.95 0.41
C VAL A 168 -1.49 14.39 -0.03
N ILE A 169 -1.58 15.36 0.88
CA ILE A 169 -1.28 16.77 0.58
C ILE A 169 0.17 16.92 0.12
N LEU A 170 1.11 16.31 0.84
CA LEU A 170 2.52 16.38 0.49
C LEU A 170 2.83 15.63 -0.82
N GLY A 171 2.16 14.52 -1.09
CA GLY A 171 2.29 13.78 -2.36
C GLY A 171 1.74 14.54 -3.55
N ILE A 172 0.58 15.19 -3.40
CA ILE A 172 0.05 16.10 -4.43
C ILE A 172 1.02 17.26 -4.64
N GLY A 173 1.55 17.84 -3.56
CA GLY A 173 2.57 18.87 -3.65
C GLY A 173 3.83 18.39 -4.38
N ASP A 174 4.23 17.14 -4.17
CA ASP A 174 5.38 16.54 -4.83
C ASP A 174 5.18 16.40 -6.35
N ASP A 175 4.04 15.86 -6.75
CA ASP A 175 3.64 15.74 -8.17
C ASP A 175 3.52 17.13 -8.84
N LEU A 176 3.09 18.16 -8.11
CA LEU A 176 2.93 19.52 -8.64
C LEU A 176 4.23 20.31 -8.74
N PHE A 177 5.15 20.13 -7.79
CA PHE A 177 6.35 20.97 -7.66
C PHE A 177 7.66 20.27 -8.02
N ASP A 178 7.64 18.96 -8.32
CA ASP A 178 8.83 18.10 -8.55
C ASP A 178 9.91 18.36 -7.48
N ILE A 179 9.56 18.08 -6.22
CA ILE A 179 10.42 18.40 -5.07
C ILE A 179 11.73 17.62 -5.16
N ARG A 180 12.83 18.21 -4.66
CA ARG A 180 14.14 17.52 -4.64
C ARG A 180 14.10 16.27 -3.74
N TRP A 181 14.73 15.19 -4.19
CA TRP A 181 14.75 13.87 -3.53
C TRP A 181 15.09 13.89 -2.03
N ARG A 182 15.98 14.78 -1.59
CA ARG A 182 16.38 14.93 -0.18
C ARG A 182 15.22 15.32 0.74
N HIS A 183 14.24 16.06 0.22
CA HIS A 183 13.05 16.42 0.98
C HIS A 183 11.97 15.34 0.81
N LYS A 184 11.87 14.73 -0.38
CA LYS A 184 10.97 13.60 -0.67
C LYS A 184 11.13 12.46 0.35
N PHE A 185 12.38 12.13 0.70
CA PHE A 185 12.69 11.03 1.62
C PHE A 185 12.04 11.18 3.01
N PHE A 186 11.97 12.40 3.56
CA PHE A 186 11.47 12.63 4.93
C PHE A 186 10.00 13.02 5.01
N ILE A 187 9.34 13.30 3.88
CA ILE A 187 7.90 13.63 3.82
C ILE A 187 7.05 12.61 4.58
N PRO A 188 7.20 11.28 4.36
CA PRO A 188 6.36 10.30 5.05
C PRO A 188 6.61 10.22 6.57
N ALA A 189 7.83 10.49 7.04
CA ALA A 189 8.13 10.50 8.47
C ALA A 189 7.46 11.67 9.20
N ILE A 190 7.37 12.84 8.56
CA ILE A 190 6.64 13.98 9.13
C ILE A 190 5.15 13.68 9.11
N ALA A 191 4.64 13.12 8.01
CA ALA A 191 3.24 12.75 7.88
C ALA A 191 2.80 11.67 8.88
N SER A 192 3.70 10.82 9.39
CA SER A 192 3.37 9.76 10.34
C SER A 192 3.38 10.20 11.81
N ILE A 193 3.80 11.43 12.13
CA ILE A 193 3.84 11.92 13.52
C ILE A 193 2.53 11.68 14.29
N PRO A 194 1.32 11.93 13.73
CA PRO A 194 0.08 11.70 14.47
C PRO A 194 -0.10 10.26 14.94
N ILE A 195 0.16 9.25 14.09
CA ILE A 195 0.07 7.85 14.51
C ILE A 195 1.16 7.47 15.52
N LEU A 196 2.37 8.06 15.41
CA LEU A 196 3.44 7.81 16.40
C LEU A 196 3.06 8.35 17.78
N ILE A 197 2.42 9.52 17.87
CA ILE A 197 1.95 10.10 19.13
C ILE A 197 0.84 9.26 19.73
N VAL A 198 -0.17 8.85 18.94
CA VAL A 198 -1.23 7.98 19.43
C VAL A 198 -0.66 6.64 19.89
N TYR A 199 0.31 6.07 19.16
CA TYR A 199 1.00 4.86 19.59
C TYR A 199 1.69 5.03 20.95
N PHE A 200 2.36 6.16 21.14
CA PHE A 200 3.05 6.49 22.39
C PHE A 200 2.09 6.61 23.58
N VAL A 201 0.93 7.23 23.38
CA VAL A 201 -0.05 7.48 24.46
C VAL A 201 -0.89 6.25 24.77
N ASP A 202 -1.39 5.53 23.76
CA ASP A 202 -2.39 4.48 23.95
C ASP A 202 -1.77 3.10 24.16
N PHE A 203 -0.65 2.79 23.50
CA PHE A 203 0.00 1.47 23.62
C PHE A 203 1.29 1.54 24.44
N GLY A 204 2.21 2.42 24.07
CA GLY A 204 3.51 2.59 24.75
C GLY A 204 4.44 1.36 24.71
N VAL A 205 4.01 0.25 24.08
CA VAL A 205 4.77 -0.99 24.02
C VAL A 205 5.93 -0.85 23.04
N THR A 206 7.14 -0.89 23.58
CA THR A 206 8.38 -0.73 22.80
C THR A 206 9.30 -1.95 22.93
N GLN A 207 8.74 -3.06 23.44
CA GLN A 207 9.38 -4.35 23.49
C GLN A 207 9.14 -5.10 22.19
N ILE A 208 10.19 -5.72 21.66
CA ILE A 208 10.08 -6.61 20.51
C ILE A 208 10.39 -8.04 20.93
N VAL A 209 9.63 -8.97 20.36
CA VAL A 209 9.98 -10.39 20.39
C VAL A 209 11.22 -10.60 19.52
N VAL A 210 12.28 -11.12 20.13
CA VAL A 210 13.56 -11.42 19.47
C VAL A 210 13.45 -12.74 18.69
N PRO A 211 13.93 -12.82 17.44
CA PRO A 211 13.98 -14.08 16.69
C PRO A 211 14.77 -15.16 17.44
N ILE A 212 14.30 -16.40 17.41
CA ILE A 212 14.86 -17.56 18.14
C ILE A 212 16.40 -17.63 18.10
N PRO A 213 17.08 -17.46 16.94
CA PRO A 213 18.55 -17.54 16.89
C PRO A 213 19.28 -16.48 17.71
N LEU A 214 18.63 -15.35 18.01
CA LEU A 214 19.20 -14.21 18.74
C LEU A 214 18.78 -14.17 20.22
N GLN A 215 17.79 -14.98 20.61
CA GLN A 215 17.30 -15.04 22.00
C GLN A 215 18.39 -15.38 23.02
N PRO A 216 19.38 -16.26 22.75
CA PRO A 216 20.47 -16.52 23.70
C PRO A 216 21.31 -15.29 24.08
N TYR A 217 21.31 -14.26 23.23
CA TYR A 217 22.13 -13.06 23.43
C TYR A 217 21.33 -11.87 23.98
N LEU A 218 20.04 -11.78 23.65
CA LEU A 218 19.21 -10.59 23.90
C LEU A 218 17.98 -10.87 24.77
N GLY A 219 17.74 -12.13 25.13
CA GLY A 219 16.50 -12.58 25.77
C GLY A 219 15.33 -12.75 24.79
N GLU A 220 14.18 -13.21 25.28
CA GLU A 220 12.96 -13.38 24.47
C GLU A 220 12.32 -12.04 24.08
N LEU A 221 12.34 -11.08 25.02
CA LEU A 221 11.81 -9.73 24.86
C LEU A 221 12.94 -8.73 24.99
N PHE A 222 13.13 -7.89 23.97
CA PHE A 222 14.14 -6.84 23.97
C PHE A 222 13.50 -5.45 23.95
N GLN A 223 13.87 -4.62 24.92
CA GLN A 223 13.36 -3.26 25.11
C GLN A 223 14.11 -2.27 24.21
N LEU A 224 13.48 -1.82 23.11
CA LEU A 224 14.09 -0.86 22.18
C LEU A 224 13.93 0.61 22.64
N GLY A 225 12.87 0.91 23.39
CA GLY A 225 12.56 2.28 23.83
C GLY A 225 12.44 3.24 22.63
N PRO A 226 13.16 4.39 22.62
CA PRO A 226 13.10 5.37 21.53
C PRO A 226 13.41 4.81 20.14
N LEU A 227 14.26 3.78 20.05
CA LEU A 227 14.62 3.15 18.77
C LEU A 227 13.40 2.50 18.09
N TYR A 228 12.38 2.10 18.85
CA TYR A 228 11.15 1.54 18.28
C TYR A 228 10.35 2.61 17.51
N TYR A 229 10.35 3.86 17.96
CA TYR A 229 9.73 4.97 17.24
C TYR A 229 10.50 5.33 15.96
N ILE A 230 11.83 5.24 16.00
CA ILE A 230 12.66 5.38 14.79
C ILE A 230 12.34 4.26 13.80
N TYR A 231 12.15 3.03 14.28
CA TYR A 231 11.71 1.91 13.45
C TYR A 231 10.33 2.17 12.81
N MET A 232 9.32 2.61 13.57
CA MET A 232 7.99 2.92 13.04
C MET A 232 8.04 4.07 12.01
N ALA A 233 8.81 5.12 12.28
CA ALA A 233 9.06 6.18 11.30
C ALA A 233 9.77 5.62 10.05
N GLY A 234 10.72 4.70 10.22
CA GLY A 234 11.38 3.98 9.14
C GLY A 234 10.40 3.16 8.28
N ILE A 235 9.43 2.47 8.87
CA ILE A 235 8.35 1.78 8.15
C ILE A 235 7.51 2.78 7.35
N ALA A 236 7.14 3.91 7.97
CA ALA A 236 6.39 4.96 7.32
C ALA A 236 7.16 5.63 6.16
N ILE A 237 8.49 5.72 6.22
CA ILE A 237 9.34 6.13 5.08
C ILE A 237 9.39 5.03 4.02
N PHE A 238 9.63 3.79 4.46
CA PHE A 238 9.93 2.68 3.57
C PHE A 238 8.73 2.31 2.68
N CYS A 239 7.54 2.10 3.24
CA CYS A 239 6.40 1.60 2.46
C CYS A 239 6.06 2.52 1.26
N PRO A 240 5.83 3.83 1.44
CA PRO A 240 5.65 4.82 0.37
C PRO A 240 6.73 4.78 -0.73
N ASN A 241 7.99 4.87 -0.31
CA ASN A 241 9.11 4.98 -1.24
C ASN A 241 9.37 3.66 -1.98
N SER A 242 9.18 2.52 -1.31
CA SER A 242 9.45 1.21 -1.87
C SER A 242 8.51 0.85 -3.03
N ILE A 243 7.25 1.28 -2.95
CA ILE A 243 6.28 1.19 -4.05
C ILE A 243 6.68 2.16 -5.17
N ASN A 244 7.03 3.41 -4.83
CA ASN A 244 7.43 4.43 -5.80
C ASN A 244 8.65 3.98 -6.65
N ILE A 245 9.67 3.38 -6.04
CA ILE A 245 10.86 2.92 -6.78
C ILE A 245 10.65 1.62 -7.57
N LEU A 246 9.55 0.88 -7.32
CA LEU A 246 9.17 -0.31 -8.08
C LEU A 246 8.03 0.06 -9.04
N ALA A 247 8.33 0.99 -9.95
CA ALA A 247 7.38 1.65 -10.84
C ALA A 247 7.90 1.73 -12.29
N GLY A 248 7.06 2.24 -13.19
CA GLY A 248 7.46 2.61 -14.55
C GLY A 248 7.02 1.66 -15.67
N ILE A 249 6.14 0.71 -15.36
CA ILE A 249 5.38 -0.04 -16.38
C ILE A 249 3.89 0.05 -16.06
N ASN A 250 3.06 0.08 -17.10
CA ASN A 250 1.62 0.31 -16.99
C ASN A 250 0.94 -0.67 -16.01
N GLY A 251 0.37 -0.12 -14.93
CA GLY A 251 -0.42 -0.87 -13.95
C GLY A 251 0.36 -1.32 -12.71
N ILE A 252 1.70 -1.28 -12.69
CA ILE A 252 2.47 -2.01 -11.66
C ILE A 252 2.34 -1.43 -10.26
N GLU A 253 2.24 -0.10 -10.13
CA GLU A 253 2.15 0.61 -8.85
C GLU A 253 0.84 0.25 -8.13
N VAL A 254 -0.27 0.27 -8.87
CA VAL A 254 -1.61 -0.04 -8.35
C VAL A 254 -1.80 -1.53 -8.13
N SER A 255 -1.37 -2.36 -9.08
CA SER A 255 -1.58 -3.80 -9.01
C SER A 255 -0.74 -4.47 -7.91
N GLN A 256 0.52 -4.07 -7.71
CA GLN A 256 1.31 -4.60 -6.59
C GLN A 256 0.68 -4.22 -5.24
N SER A 257 0.19 -2.98 -5.14
CA SER A 257 -0.48 -2.49 -3.93
C SER A 257 -1.79 -3.24 -3.67
N LEU A 258 -2.56 -3.58 -4.70
CA LEU A 258 -3.74 -4.43 -4.57
C LEU A 258 -3.40 -5.85 -4.11
N VAL A 259 -2.34 -6.46 -4.64
CA VAL A 259 -1.89 -7.78 -4.17
C VAL A 259 -1.51 -7.73 -2.70
N ILE A 260 -0.74 -6.72 -2.27
CA ILE A 260 -0.37 -6.54 -0.86
C ILE A 260 -1.61 -6.34 0.01
N ALA A 261 -2.57 -5.50 -0.42
CA ALA A 261 -3.81 -5.27 0.32
C ALA A 261 -4.66 -6.54 0.46
N LEU A 262 -4.77 -7.35 -0.59
CA LEU A 262 -5.49 -8.63 -0.55
C LEU A 262 -4.81 -9.64 0.38
N LEU A 263 -3.48 -9.67 0.41
CA LEU A 263 -2.72 -10.50 1.34
C LEU A 263 -2.87 -10.03 2.80
N LEU A 264 -2.94 -8.72 3.04
CA LEU A 264 -3.26 -8.17 4.36
C LEU A 264 -4.69 -8.50 4.78
N VAL A 265 -5.67 -8.37 3.88
CA VAL A 265 -7.07 -8.79 4.15
C VAL A 265 -7.13 -10.28 4.47
N LEU A 266 -6.38 -11.12 3.75
CA LEU A 266 -6.28 -12.55 4.04
C LEU A 266 -5.70 -12.79 5.44
N ASN A 267 -4.59 -12.14 5.78
CA ASN A 267 -4.00 -12.19 7.13
C ASN A 267 -5.03 -11.81 8.19
N ASP A 268 -5.67 -10.65 8.06
CA ASP A 268 -6.63 -10.15 9.04
C ASP A 268 -7.82 -11.09 9.20
N THR A 269 -8.33 -11.63 8.09
CA THR A 269 -9.43 -12.60 8.10
C THR A 269 -9.03 -13.89 8.81
N LEU A 270 -7.80 -14.38 8.62
CA LEU A 270 -7.31 -15.58 9.33
C LEU A 270 -7.30 -15.38 10.84
N TYR A 271 -6.93 -14.18 11.33
CA TYR A 271 -7.02 -13.87 12.75
C TYR A 271 -8.47 -13.76 13.25
N LEU A 272 -9.41 -13.27 12.44
CA LEU A 272 -10.84 -13.24 12.80
C LEU A 272 -11.49 -14.62 12.84
N LEU A 273 -10.92 -15.63 12.17
CA LEU A 273 -11.41 -17.01 12.22
C LEU A 273 -10.91 -17.79 13.45
N THR A 274 -9.98 -17.22 14.23
CA THR A 274 -9.54 -17.85 15.48
C THR A 274 -10.61 -17.77 16.57
N PRO A 275 -10.64 -18.70 17.55
CA PRO A 275 -11.66 -18.71 18.59
C PRO A 275 -11.75 -17.37 19.32
N TYR A 276 -12.96 -16.82 19.39
CA TYR A 276 -13.24 -15.58 20.10
C TYR A 276 -13.20 -15.80 21.63
N PRO A 277 -12.66 -14.86 22.43
CA PRO A 277 -12.04 -13.59 22.04
C PRO A 277 -10.53 -13.70 21.82
N HIS A 278 -10.06 -13.39 20.60
CA HIS A 278 -8.63 -13.21 20.34
C HIS A 278 -8.21 -11.76 20.65
N PRO A 279 -7.14 -11.50 21.43
CA PRO A 279 -6.73 -10.15 21.81
C PRO A 279 -6.47 -9.19 20.63
N ALA A 280 -6.11 -9.72 19.47
CA ALA A 280 -5.82 -8.94 18.26
C ALA A 280 -7.05 -8.63 17.37
N THR A 281 -8.25 -9.09 17.74
CA THR A 281 -9.47 -8.96 16.90
C THR A 281 -9.74 -7.51 16.51
N ASP A 282 -9.68 -6.58 17.47
CA ASP A 282 -9.92 -5.15 17.23
C ASP A 282 -8.90 -4.54 16.27
N SER A 283 -7.62 -4.92 16.40
CA SER A 283 -6.53 -4.44 15.55
C SER A 283 -6.68 -4.91 14.10
N HIS A 284 -7.09 -6.16 13.90
CA HIS A 284 -7.37 -6.69 12.55
C HIS A 284 -8.67 -6.14 11.96
N LEU A 285 -9.70 -5.86 12.77
CA LEU A 285 -10.89 -5.15 12.32
C LEU A 285 -10.58 -3.73 11.87
N PHE A 286 -9.77 -2.98 12.64
CA PHE A 286 -9.27 -1.65 12.24
C PHE A 286 -8.58 -1.71 10.88
N SER A 287 -7.66 -2.67 10.70
CA SER A 287 -6.95 -2.86 9.43
C SER A 287 -7.90 -3.16 8.27
N LEU A 288 -8.84 -4.09 8.43
CA LEU A 288 -9.85 -4.40 7.42
C LEU A 288 -10.68 -3.17 7.03
N TYR A 289 -11.10 -2.37 8.00
CA TYR A 289 -11.89 -1.17 7.73
C TYR A 289 -11.13 -0.13 6.90
N MET A 290 -9.81 -0.07 7.04
CA MET A 290 -8.94 0.80 6.24
C MET A 290 -8.62 0.17 4.87
N LEU A 291 -8.47 -1.16 4.78
CA LEU A 291 -8.07 -1.86 3.56
C LEU A 291 -9.22 -2.05 2.55
N LEU A 292 -10.45 -2.29 3.02
CA LEU A 292 -11.58 -2.52 2.11
C LEU A 292 -11.86 -1.30 1.21
N PRO A 293 -12.00 -0.06 1.72
CA PRO A 293 -12.15 1.11 0.86
C PRO A 293 -10.91 1.37 -0.02
N PHE A 294 -9.72 1.03 0.47
CA PHE A 294 -8.46 1.17 -0.29
C PHE A 294 -8.47 0.27 -1.53
N ILE A 295 -8.92 -0.97 -1.39
CA ILE A 295 -9.12 -1.91 -2.50
C ILE A 295 -10.15 -1.34 -3.49
N GLY A 296 -11.25 -0.78 -3.00
CA GLY A 296 -12.29 -0.16 -3.84
C GLY A 296 -11.74 0.95 -4.74
N VAL A 297 -11.05 1.94 -4.16
CA VAL A 297 -10.46 3.04 -4.94
C VAL A 297 -9.33 2.57 -5.86
N SER A 298 -8.51 1.61 -5.42
CA SER A 298 -7.38 1.09 -6.19
C SER A 298 -7.83 0.23 -7.37
N LEU A 299 -8.88 -0.57 -7.24
CA LEU A 299 -9.48 -1.31 -8.35
C LEU A 299 -10.04 -0.36 -9.42
N ALA A 300 -10.65 0.74 -8.99
CA ALA A 300 -11.16 1.76 -9.91
C ALA A 300 -10.01 2.46 -10.67
N LEU A 301 -8.93 2.82 -9.97
CA LEU A 301 -7.73 3.39 -10.60
C LEU A 301 -7.06 2.39 -11.56
N LEU A 302 -6.91 1.13 -11.14
CA LEU A 302 -6.34 0.06 -11.97
C LEU A 302 -7.13 -0.11 -13.27
N SER A 303 -8.46 0.02 -13.23
CA SER A 303 -9.31 -0.10 -14.42
C SER A 303 -8.95 0.91 -15.52
N HIS A 304 -8.38 2.07 -15.15
CA HIS A 304 -7.91 3.09 -16.09
C HIS A 304 -6.40 3.05 -16.32
N ASN A 305 -5.62 2.58 -15.35
CA ASN A 305 -4.16 2.55 -15.36
C ASN A 305 -3.57 1.24 -15.92
N TRP A 306 -4.36 0.16 -15.97
CA TRP A 306 -3.91 -1.12 -16.52
C TRP A 306 -3.53 -1.00 -18.00
N TYR A 307 -2.63 -1.88 -18.44
CA TYR A 307 -2.16 -1.92 -19.81
C TYR A 307 -3.31 -2.08 -20.84
N PRO A 308 -3.35 -1.28 -21.92
CA PRO A 308 -2.56 -0.07 -22.16
C PRO A 308 -3.11 1.12 -21.36
N SER A 309 -2.25 1.78 -20.59
CA SER A 309 -2.71 2.79 -19.63
C SER A 309 -3.39 3.99 -20.31
N SER A 310 -4.47 4.46 -19.69
CA SER A 310 -5.16 5.70 -20.05
C SER A 310 -4.85 6.85 -19.10
N VAL A 311 -4.24 6.58 -17.94
CA VAL A 311 -3.88 7.56 -16.91
C VAL A 311 -2.66 7.11 -16.11
N PHE A 312 -1.83 8.04 -15.66
CA PHE A 312 -0.75 7.77 -14.71
C PHE A 312 -1.13 8.16 -13.29
N VAL A 313 -0.60 7.38 -12.34
CA VAL A 313 -0.96 7.50 -10.93
C VAL A 313 -0.25 8.64 -10.22
N GLY A 314 0.99 8.95 -10.62
CA GLY A 314 1.86 9.91 -9.94
C GLY A 314 2.42 9.40 -8.61
N ASP A 315 3.35 10.15 -8.04
CA ASP A 315 3.96 9.87 -6.74
C ASP A 315 2.91 9.87 -5.61
N THR A 316 1.85 10.67 -5.79
CA THR A 316 0.71 10.73 -4.85
C THR A 316 0.14 9.35 -4.52
N TYR A 317 -0.08 8.48 -5.53
CA TYR A 317 -0.63 7.16 -5.27
C TYR A 317 0.33 6.28 -4.46
N CYS A 318 1.62 6.28 -4.84
CA CYS A 318 2.63 5.47 -4.18
C CYS A 318 2.76 5.85 -2.71
N TYR A 319 2.77 7.15 -2.41
CA TYR A 319 2.79 7.63 -1.03
C TYR A 319 1.51 7.29 -0.27
N PHE A 320 0.36 7.50 -0.89
CA PHE A 320 -0.94 7.13 -0.33
C PHE A 320 -1.01 5.64 0.03
N ALA A 321 -0.74 4.76 -0.94
CA ALA A 321 -0.81 3.31 -0.77
C ALA A 321 0.16 2.81 0.30
N GLY A 322 1.42 3.26 0.23
CA GLY A 322 2.42 2.88 1.23
C GLY A 322 2.07 3.35 2.64
N MET A 323 1.46 4.53 2.78
CA MET A 323 1.06 5.05 4.08
C MET A 323 -0.16 4.31 4.66
N VAL A 324 -1.13 3.90 3.83
CA VAL A 324 -2.21 2.99 4.27
C VAL A 324 -1.62 1.71 4.87
N PHE A 325 -0.65 1.09 4.18
CA PHE A 325 0.00 -0.12 4.69
C PHE A 325 0.79 0.14 5.97
N ALA A 326 1.56 1.23 6.04
CA ALA A 326 2.30 1.59 7.25
C ALA A 326 1.36 1.80 8.45
N ILE A 327 0.25 2.51 8.27
CA ILE A 327 -0.76 2.72 9.31
C ILE A 327 -1.36 1.40 9.79
N CYS A 328 -1.83 0.55 8.85
CA CYS A 328 -2.37 -0.76 9.20
C CYS A 328 -1.34 -1.61 9.94
N GLY A 329 -0.07 -1.63 9.48
CA GLY A 329 0.98 -2.41 10.13
C GLY A 329 1.38 -1.89 11.51
N ILE A 330 1.44 -0.57 11.70
CA ILE A 330 1.85 0.07 12.97
C ILE A 330 0.72 -0.04 14.01
N LEU A 331 -0.48 0.44 13.68
CA LEU A 331 -1.62 0.43 14.61
C LEU A 331 -2.24 -0.97 14.75
N GLY A 332 -2.08 -1.83 13.74
CA GLY A 332 -2.49 -3.23 13.79
C GLY A 332 -1.48 -4.15 14.49
N HIS A 333 -0.30 -3.65 14.90
CA HIS A 333 0.78 -4.40 15.54
C HIS A 333 1.35 -5.58 14.73
N PHE A 334 1.18 -5.58 13.40
CA PHE A 334 1.71 -6.63 12.51
C PHE A 334 2.74 -6.08 11.50
N SER A 335 3.47 -5.02 11.85
CA SER A 335 4.51 -4.41 10.99
C SER A 335 5.59 -5.40 10.53
N LYS A 336 5.88 -6.44 11.32
CA LYS A 336 6.77 -7.55 10.93
C LYS A 336 6.18 -8.36 9.77
N THR A 337 4.90 -8.74 9.87
CA THR A 337 4.17 -9.44 8.80
C THR A 337 4.06 -8.55 7.55
N LEU A 338 3.82 -7.25 7.71
CA LEU A 338 3.83 -6.30 6.59
C LEU A 338 5.16 -6.32 5.82
N LEU A 339 6.31 -6.33 6.52
CA LEU A 339 7.62 -6.41 5.85
C LEU A 339 7.81 -7.73 5.09
N LEU A 340 7.26 -8.85 5.59
CA LEU A 340 7.27 -10.12 4.87
C LEU A 340 6.39 -10.07 3.61
N LEU A 341 5.29 -9.34 3.64
CA LEU A 341 4.46 -9.10 2.44
C LEU A 341 5.15 -8.19 1.43
N LEU A 342 6.04 -7.31 1.90
CA LEU A 342 6.83 -6.38 1.10
C LEU A 342 8.20 -6.94 0.70
N ILE A 343 8.40 -8.27 0.68
CA ILE A 343 9.68 -8.89 0.28
C ILE A 343 10.17 -8.37 -1.08
N PRO A 344 9.35 -8.32 -2.14
CA PRO A 344 9.84 -7.85 -3.44
C PRO A 344 10.22 -6.37 -3.46
N GLN A 345 9.47 -5.53 -2.75
CA GLN A 345 9.75 -4.11 -2.58
C GLN A 345 11.05 -3.91 -1.78
N THR A 346 11.24 -4.71 -0.73
CA THR A 346 12.46 -4.74 0.10
C THR A 346 13.65 -5.15 -0.74
N PHE A 347 13.53 -6.22 -1.52
CA PHE A 347 14.56 -6.67 -2.43
C PHE A 347 14.89 -5.60 -3.49
N ASN A 348 13.88 -5.00 -4.13
CA ASN A 348 14.09 -3.93 -5.10
C ASN A 348 14.80 -2.72 -4.50
N PHE A 349 14.45 -2.34 -3.27
CA PHE A 349 15.09 -1.25 -2.53
C PHE A 349 16.57 -1.55 -2.23
N LEU A 350 16.85 -2.72 -1.65
CA LEU A 350 18.22 -3.16 -1.35
C LEU A 350 19.05 -3.28 -2.63
N TYR A 351 18.49 -3.87 -3.68
CA TYR A 351 19.16 -4.00 -4.97
C TYR A 351 19.39 -2.63 -5.63
N SER A 352 18.46 -1.68 -5.50
CA SER A 352 18.60 -0.31 -6.00
C SER A 352 19.56 0.56 -5.20
N THR A 353 19.93 0.17 -3.97
CA THR A 353 20.69 0.99 -3.01
C THR A 353 21.98 1.58 -3.60
N PRO A 354 22.83 0.82 -4.33
CA PRO A 354 24.05 1.39 -4.93
C PRO A 354 23.79 2.57 -5.88
N GLN A 355 22.68 2.53 -6.62
CA GLN A 355 22.28 3.64 -7.49
C GLN A 355 21.62 4.78 -6.70
N LEU A 356 20.71 4.46 -5.77
CA LEU A 356 19.99 5.47 -4.97
C LEU A 356 20.94 6.35 -4.14
N PHE A 357 21.96 5.75 -3.53
CA PHE A 357 22.98 6.48 -2.78
C PHE A 357 24.14 7.02 -3.65
N HIS A 358 23.99 6.96 -4.99
CA HIS A 358 24.97 7.46 -5.95
C HIS A 358 26.38 6.84 -5.77
N LEU A 359 26.46 5.62 -5.23
CA LEU A 359 27.69 4.82 -5.20
C LEU A 359 28.05 4.31 -6.60
N ILE A 360 27.04 4.16 -7.45
CA ILE A 360 27.08 3.84 -8.88
C ILE A 360 26.28 4.94 -9.62
N PRO A 361 26.63 5.32 -10.87
CA PRO A 361 25.84 6.29 -11.63
C PRO A 361 24.36 5.90 -11.68
N CYS A 362 23.48 6.84 -11.35
CA CYS A 362 22.04 6.64 -11.33
C CYS A 362 21.39 7.50 -12.42
N PRO A 363 20.87 6.88 -13.50
CA PRO A 363 20.06 7.60 -14.48
C PRO A 363 18.78 8.15 -13.83
N ARG A 364 18.22 9.23 -14.39
CA ARG A 364 16.93 9.80 -13.93
C ARG A 364 15.78 8.79 -14.07
N HIS A 365 15.77 8.05 -15.18
CA HIS A 365 14.76 7.03 -15.46
C HIS A 365 15.42 5.65 -15.47
N ARG A 366 14.92 4.75 -14.63
CA ARG A 366 15.43 3.37 -14.47
C ARG A 366 14.45 2.29 -14.96
N LEU A 367 13.33 2.70 -15.55
CA LEU A 367 12.36 1.78 -16.16
C LEU A 367 12.97 1.03 -17.36
N PRO A 368 12.47 -0.18 -17.67
CA PRO A 368 12.92 -0.92 -18.85
C PRO A 368 12.84 -0.10 -20.15
N ARG A 369 13.74 -0.38 -21.09
CA ARG A 369 13.79 0.30 -22.39
C ARG A 369 12.83 -0.36 -23.36
N TYR A 370 11.96 0.42 -23.98
CA TYR A 370 11.09 -0.09 -25.05
C TYR A 370 11.81 -0.15 -26.40
N ASN A 371 11.77 -1.32 -27.04
CA ASN A 371 12.25 -1.53 -28.40
C ASN A 371 11.06 -1.50 -29.39
N SER A 372 11.03 -0.49 -30.25
CA SER A 372 9.95 -0.28 -31.22
C SER A 372 9.91 -1.29 -32.36
N GLN A 373 11.01 -2.02 -32.61
CA GLN A 373 11.09 -3.02 -33.67
C GLN A 373 10.46 -4.34 -33.21
N THR A 374 10.80 -4.78 -31.99
CA THR A 374 10.29 -6.02 -31.40
C THR A 374 8.98 -5.84 -30.64
N ASN A 375 8.63 -4.60 -30.27
CA ASN A 375 7.50 -4.26 -29.40
C ASN A 375 7.61 -4.90 -28.00
N LEU A 376 8.85 -5.06 -27.51
CA LEU A 376 9.19 -5.64 -26.21
C LEU A 376 9.95 -4.63 -25.35
N LEU A 377 9.94 -4.86 -24.04
CA LEU A 377 10.79 -4.20 -23.06
C LEU A 377 12.09 -4.99 -22.90
N GLU A 378 13.19 -4.28 -22.92
CA GLU A 378 14.56 -4.77 -22.74
C GLU A 378 15.17 -4.12 -21.49
N PRO A 379 16.20 -4.73 -20.88
CA PRO A 379 16.91 -4.12 -19.78
C PRO A 379 17.43 -2.73 -20.19
N SER A 380 17.08 -1.71 -19.42
CA SER A 380 17.66 -0.38 -19.53
C SER A 380 19.08 -0.37 -18.97
N ILE A 381 19.92 0.52 -19.50
CA ILE A 381 21.35 0.56 -19.24
C ILE A 381 21.77 1.81 -18.46
N THR A 382 22.86 1.66 -17.72
CA THR A 382 23.66 2.74 -17.13
C THR A 382 24.98 2.80 -17.89
N PRO A 383 25.26 3.89 -18.63
CA PRO A 383 26.54 4.05 -19.31
C PRO A 383 27.65 4.39 -18.31
N TRP A 384 28.86 3.92 -18.59
CA TRP A 384 30.09 4.18 -17.86
C TRP A 384 31.07 4.93 -18.76
N PRO A 385 31.01 6.28 -18.78
CA PRO A 385 31.92 7.09 -19.60
C PRO A 385 33.40 6.92 -19.21
N GLN A 386 33.64 6.63 -17.93
CA GLN A 386 34.94 6.28 -17.39
C GLN A 386 34.85 4.90 -16.75
N PRO A 387 35.93 4.10 -16.79
CA PRO A 387 35.92 2.79 -16.18
C PRO A 387 35.62 2.90 -14.68
N PRO A 388 34.79 2.01 -14.12
CA PRO A 388 34.46 2.01 -12.71
C PRO A 388 35.72 1.85 -11.84
N LYS A 389 35.66 2.37 -10.61
CA LYS A 389 36.73 2.15 -9.62
C LYS A 389 36.94 0.65 -9.40
N PRO A 390 38.13 0.17 -8.99
CA PRO A 390 38.41 -1.27 -8.87
C PRO A 390 37.40 -2.05 -8.01
N HIS A 391 36.95 -1.48 -6.89
CA HIS A 391 35.92 -2.10 -6.03
C HIS A 391 34.53 -2.16 -6.69
N GLN A 392 34.15 -1.11 -7.44
CA GLN A 392 32.91 -1.10 -8.23
C GLN A 392 32.99 -2.13 -9.37
N ALA A 393 34.12 -2.21 -10.06
CA ALA A 393 34.34 -3.18 -11.13
C ALA A 393 34.26 -4.62 -10.60
N ALA A 394 34.93 -4.92 -9.49
CA ALA A 394 34.87 -6.21 -8.83
C ALA A 394 33.43 -6.60 -8.43
N LEU A 395 32.69 -5.66 -7.83
CA LEU A 395 31.27 -5.86 -7.50
C LEU A 395 30.42 -6.13 -8.75
N LEU A 396 30.59 -5.33 -9.80
CA LEU A 396 29.84 -5.48 -11.05
C LEU A 396 30.12 -6.83 -11.73
N HIS A 397 31.39 -7.24 -11.80
CA HIS A 397 31.76 -8.56 -12.34
C HIS A 397 31.21 -9.71 -11.48
N LEU A 398 31.23 -9.58 -10.15
CA LEU A 398 30.64 -10.58 -9.26
C LEU A 398 29.13 -10.70 -9.51
N LEU A 399 28.41 -9.58 -9.53
CA LEU A 399 26.97 -9.57 -9.78
C LEU A 399 26.64 -10.09 -11.18
N HIS A 400 27.46 -9.79 -12.19
CA HIS A 400 27.29 -10.35 -13.54
C HIS A 400 27.48 -11.87 -13.56
N LYS A 401 28.51 -12.39 -12.87
CA LYS A 401 28.75 -13.83 -12.72
C LYS A 401 27.60 -14.55 -12.00
N LEU A 402 26.96 -13.87 -11.05
CA LEU A 402 25.77 -14.35 -10.34
C LEU A 402 24.47 -14.19 -11.15
N HIS A 403 24.54 -13.73 -12.40
CA HIS A 403 23.38 -13.39 -13.25
C HIS A 403 22.45 -12.35 -12.62
N LEU A 404 22.96 -11.49 -11.72
CA LEU A 404 22.20 -10.42 -11.09
C LEU A 404 22.25 -9.11 -11.89
N LEU A 405 23.13 -9.00 -12.89
CA LEU A 405 23.12 -7.87 -13.82
C LEU A 405 23.76 -8.24 -15.15
N SER A 406 23.45 -7.47 -16.20
CA SER A 406 24.11 -7.59 -17.50
C SER A 406 25.21 -6.55 -17.65
N LEU A 407 26.39 -6.96 -18.13
CA LEU A 407 27.52 -6.07 -18.45
C LEU A 407 27.83 -6.11 -19.94
N THR A 408 28.22 -4.96 -20.47
CA THR A 408 28.83 -4.85 -21.79
C THR A 408 30.27 -4.37 -21.63
N LEU A 409 31.20 -5.16 -22.15
CA LEU A 409 32.63 -4.89 -22.10
C LEU A 409 33.12 -4.38 -23.46
N ASN A 410 34.14 -3.53 -23.45
CA ASN A 410 34.86 -3.17 -24.67
C ASN A 410 35.85 -4.26 -25.09
N ASN A 411 36.50 -4.08 -26.24
CA ASN A 411 37.54 -4.99 -26.75
C ASN A 411 38.76 -5.10 -25.80
N GLU A 412 38.93 -4.17 -24.86
CA GLU A 412 39.99 -4.16 -23.85
C GLU A 412 39.56 -4.80 -22.51
N GLY A 413 38.34 -5.36 -22.43
CA GLY A 413 37.78 -5.96 -21.22
C GLY A 413 37.29 -4.97 -20.15
N LYS A 414 37.20 -3.67 -20.46
CA LYS A 414 36.68 -2.64 -19.56
C LYS A 414 35.16 -2.52 -19.68
N ILE A 415 34.51 -2.26 -18.55
CA ILE A 415 33.05 -2.07 -18.46
C ILE A 415 32.65 -0.75 -19.14
N ILE A 416 31.75 -0.83 -20.12
CA ILE A 416 31.14 0.33 -20.80
C ILE A 416 29.71 0.55 -20.33
N GLU A 417 28.95 -0.52 -20.14
CA GLU A 417 27.54 -0.44 -19.77
C GLU A 417 27.19 -1.51 -18.75
N SER A 418 26.27 -1.18 -17.85
CA SER A 418 25.64 -2.14 -16.93
C SER A 418 24.13 -1.97 -16.95
N SER A 419 23.35 -3.04 -16.81
CA SER A 419 21.90 -2.92 -16.63
C SER A 419 21.55 -2.12 -15.36
N ASN A 420 20.46 -1.37 -15.39
CA ASN A 420 19.97 -0.64 -14.22
C ASN A 420 19.59 -1.56 -13.06
N PHE A 421 19.82 -1.10 -11.83
CA PHE A 421 19.60 -1.87 -10.61
C PHE A 421 18.17 -1.67 -10.14
N THR A 422 17.25 -2.45 -10.72
CA THR A 422 15.86 -2.59 -10.25
C THR A 422 15.35 -3.98 -10.62
N LEU A 423 14.41 -4.48 -9.82
CA LEU A 423 13.76 -5.76 -10.00
C LEU A 423 13.17 -5.92 -11.41
N LEU A 424 12.63 -4.86 -12.02
CA LEU A 424 12.09 -4.93 -13.39
C LEU A 424 13.16 -5.26 -14.43
N ASN A 425 14.33 -4.62 -14.36
CA ASN A 425 15.43 -4.90 -15.27
C ASN A 425 16.08 -6.26 -14.95
N LEU A 426 16.19 -6.62 -13.67
CA LEU A 426 16.68 -7.93 -13.25
C LEU A 426 15.83 -9.06 -13.81
N TRP A 427 14.50 -8.92 -13.76
CA TRP A 427 13.57 -9.88 -14.32
C TRP A 427 13.79 -10.08 -15.83
N LEU A 428 14.05 -9.00 -16.56
CA LEU A 428 14.38 -9.05 -17.99
C LEU A 428 15.77 -9.63 -18.26
N VAL A 429 16.73 -9.49 -17.34
CA VAL A 429 18.03 -10.16 -17.41
C VAL A 429 17.87 -11.68 -17.27
N TRP A 430 17.01 -12.14 -16.35
CA TRP A 430 16.77 -13.57 -16.13
C TRP A 430 15.93 -14.22 -17.22
N PHE A 431 14.86 -13.55 -17.65
CA PHE A 431 13.82 -14.16 -18.49
C PHE A 431 13.76 -13.62 -19.92
N GLY A 432 14.69 -12.73 -20.28
CA GLY A 432 14.77 -12.08 -21.58
C GLY A 432 13.72 -10.98 -21.80
N PRO A 433 13.68 -10.38 -23.00
CA PRO A 433 12.75 -9.30 -23.33
C PRO A 433 11.28 -9.74 -23.25
N ARG A 434 10.43 -8.90 -22.65
CA ARG A 434 9.00 -9.20 -22.42
C ARG A 434 8.10 -8.09 -22.90
N ARG A 435 6.87 -8.43 -23.28
CA ARG A 435 5.83 -7.41 -23.48
C ARG A 435 5.47 -6.81 -22.12
N GLU A 436 5.17 -5.51 -22.07
CA GLU A 436 4.96 -4.78 -20.82
C GLU A 436 3.87 -5.38 -19.90
N ASP A 437 2.72 -5.77 -20.45
CA ASP A 437 1.65 -6.44 -19.69
C ASP A 437 2.08 -7.81 -19.14
N ARG A 438 2.87 -8.56 -19.91
CA ARG A 438 3.42 -9.85 -19.48
C ARG A 438 4.43 -9.66 -18.36
N LEU A 439 5.31 -8.68 -18.47
CA LEU A 439 6.24 -8.32 -17.40
C LEU A 439 5.47 -7.94 -16.13
N ALA A 440 4.45 -7.09 -16.23
CA ALA A 440 3.62 -6.72 -15.09
C ALA A 440 2.96 -7.93 -14.43
N LEU A 441 2.34 -8.82 -15.21
CA LEU A 441 1.71 -10.04 -14.69
C LEU A 441 2.72 -11.00 -14.03
N GLU A 442 3.91 -11.16 -14.60
CA GLU A 442 4.97 -12.01 -14.03
C GLU A 442 5.48 -11.47 -12.68
N ILE A 443 5.66 -10.14 -12.58
CA ILE A 443 6.04 -9.49 -11.31
C ILE A 443 4.90 -9.62 -10.28
N LEU A 444 3.63 -9.52 -10.69
CA LEU A 444 2.50 -9.73 -9.79
C LEU A 444 2.38 -11.18 -9.30
N ALA A 445 2.66 -12.14 -10.18
CA ALA A 445 2.71 -13.55 -9.81
C ALA A 445 3.82 -13.79 -8.76
N MET A 446 5.01 -13.25 -9.00
CA MET A 446 6.11 -13.30 -8.02
C MET A 446 5.73 -12.60 -6.70
N GLN A 447 5.08 -11.43 -6.75
CA GLN A 447 4.60 -10.73 -5.54
C GLN A 447 3.64 -11.59 -4.74
N THR A 448 2.69 -12.24 -5.42
CA THR A 448 1.69 -13.10 -4.79
C THR A 448 2.35 -14.31 -4.14
N ILE A 449 3.29 -14.97 -4.84
CA ILE A 449 4.00 -16.15 -4.33
C ILE A 449 4.85 -15.78 -3.11
N CYS A 450 5.67 -14.72 -3.20
CA CYS A 450 6.48 -14.25 -2.08
C CYS A 450 5.61 -13.85 -0.88
N GLY A 451 4.49 -13.17 -1.13
CA GLY A 451 3.56 -12.74 -0.10
C GLY A 451 2.86 -13.91 0.60
N LEU A 452 2.36 -14.90 -0.15
CA LEU A 452 1.76 -16.11 0.42
C LEU A 452 2.78 -16.91 1.24
N PHE A 453 4.02 -17.02 0.76
CA PHE A 453 5.11 -17.62 1.53
C PHE A 453 5.39 -16.85 2.82
N GLY A 454 5.43 -15.51 2.75
CA GLY A 454 5.59 -14.64 3.91
C GLY A 454 4.48 -14.81 4.96
N LEU A 455 3.22 -14.91 4.52
CA LEU A 455 2.08 -15.19 5.42
C LEU A 455 2.19 -16.57 6.05
N PHE A 456 2.47 -17.59 5.24
CA PHE A 456 2.66 -18.95 5.74
C PHE A 456 3.75 -18.99 6.82
N HIS A 457 4.89 -18.35 6.56
CA HIS A 457 5.98 -18.24 7.52
C HIS A 457 5.55 -17.51 8.81
N SER A 458 4.83 -16.39 8.68
CA SER A 458 4.34 -15.61 9.82
C SER A 458 3.40 -16.42 10.71
N HIS A 459 2.42 -17.11 10.13
CA HIS A 459 1.48 -17.94 10.90
C HIS A 459 2.13 -19.21 11.46
N TRP A 460 3.03 -19.84 10.70
CA TRP A 460 3.77 -21.02 11.17
C TRP A 460 4.62 -20.69 12.40
N ILE A 461 5.37 -19.57 12.37
CA ILE A 461 6.12 -19.10 13.54
C ILE A 461 5.19 -18.84 14.72
N SER A 462 4.05 -18.18 14.48
CA SER A 462 3.10 -17.89 15.55
C SER A 462 2.62 -19.17 16.25
N ILE A 463 2.27 -20.21 15.49
CA ILE A 463 1.82 -21.49 16.02
C ILE A 463 2.95 -22.20 16.79
N SER A 464 4.18 -22.19 16.24
CA SER A 464 5.34 -22.79 16.89
C SER A 464 5.67 -22.15 18.23
N ILE A 465 5.57 -20.82 18.34
CA ILE A 465 5.79 -20.11 19.60
C ILE A 465 4.72 -20.50 20.64
N THR A 466 3.44 -20.51 20.26
CA THR A 466 2.34 -20.87 21.17
C THR A 466 2.46 -22.32 21.67
N ASN A 467 2.94 -23.24 20.84
CA ASN A 467 3.16 -24.63 21.24
C ASN A 467 4.43 -24.84 22.09
N CYS A 468 5.36 -23.89 22.11
CA CYS A 468 6.59 -23.95 22.90
C CYS A 468 6.49 -23.27 24.27
N THR A 469 5.48 -22.44 24.51
CA THR A 469 5.17 -21.93 25.86
C THR A 469 4.45 -23.03 26.66
N PRO A 470 5.05 -23.58 27.74
CA PRO A 470 4.33 -24.48 28.62
C PRO A 470 3.16 -23.70 29.21
N SER A 471 1.97 -24.30 29.23
CA SER A 471 0.84 -23.81 30.01
C SER A 471 1.23 -23.79 31.49
N SER A 472 1.68 -22.63 31.96
CA SER A 472 1.97 -22.37 33.37
C SER A 472 0.72 -21.89 34.08
#